data_AF-A0A8T5RGG2-F1
#
_entry.id   AF-A0A8T5RGG2-F1
#
_cell.length_a   1.000
_cell.length_b   1.000
_cell.length_c   1.000
_cell.angle_alpha   90.00
_cell.angle_beta   90.00
_cell.angle_gamma   90.00
#
_symmetry.space_group_name_H-M   'P 1'
#
loop_
_entity.id
_entity.type
_entity.pdbx_description
1 polymer ?
#
loop_
_entity_poly.entity_id
_entity_poly.type
_entity_poly.pdbx_seq_one_letter_code
_entity_poly.pdbx_strand_id
1 'polypeptide(L)' 'MIKSKFEDFLYFLKNKRILITSHDVVDLDGFSSVIALEFFLNQYFENLKANLYFYGISNSTNSFIDN' A
#
# COMPACT_ATOMS: atom_id res chain seq x y z
N MET A 1 2.14 -28.37 -5.74
CA MET A 1 1.84 -27.41 -4.66
C MET A 1 0.84 -26.43 -5.23
N ILE A 2 -0.35 -26.30 -4.64
CA ILE A 2 -1.29 -25.23 -5.02
C ILE A 2 -0.57 -23.93 -4.66
N LYS A 3 -0.37 -23.02 -5.62
CA LYS A 3 0.18 -21.69 -5.31
C LYS A 3 -0.70 -21.05 -4.26
N SER A 4 -0.10 -20.49 -3.23
CA SER A 4 -0.89 -19.76 -2.25
C SER A 4 -1.54 -18.55 -2.92
N LYS A 5 -2.71 -18.11 -2.44
CA LYS A 5 -3.33 -16.85 -2.92
C LYS A 5 -2.33 -15.67 -2.89
N PHE A 6 -1.39 -15.73 -1.96
CA PHE A 6 -0.30 -14.77 -1.83
C PHE A 6 0.71 -14.85 -2.98
N GLU A 7 1.15 -16.05 -3.38
CA GLU A 7 2.01 -16.24 -4.56
C GLU A 7 1.31 -15.82 -5.85
N ASP A 8 0.01 -16.08 -6.00
CA ASP A 8 -0.77 -15.64 -7.14
C ASP A 8 -0.89 -14.11 -7.20
N PHE A 9 -1.06 -13.47 -6.04
CA PHE A 9 -1.05 -12.02 -5.91
C PHE A 9 0.30 -11.42 -6.33
N LEU A 10 1.42 -11.95 -5.83
CA LEU A 10 2.75 -11.50 -6.23
C LEU A 10 3.00 -11.72 -7.73
N TYR A 11 2.58 -12.86 -8.26
CA TYR A 11 2.69 -13.13 -9.69
C TYR A 11 1.89 -12.14 -10.53
N PHE A 12 0.67 -11.81 -10.10
CA PHE A 12 -0.18 -10.81 -10.76
C PHE A 12 0.49 -9.43 -10.79
N LEU A 13 1.17 -9.02 -9.73
CA LEU A 13 1.80 -7.71 -9.62
C LEU A 13 3.12 -7.57 -10.40
N LYS A 14 3.75 -8.68 -10.77
CA LYS A 14 5.05 -8.68 -11.46
C LYS A 14 5.03 -7.82 -12.73
N ASN A 15 6.04 -6.96 -12.89
CA ASN A 15 6.22 -6.03 -14.02
C ASN A 15 5.08 -5.01 -14.23
N LYS A 16 4.24 -4.76 -13.23
CA LYS A 16 3.21 -3.71 -13.28
C LYS A 16 3.68 -2.46 -12.54
N ARG A 17 3.13 -1.30 -12.94
CA ARG A 17 3.18 -0.08 -12.12
C ARG A 17 2.02 -0.14 -11.14
N ILE A 18 2.29 0.15 -9.87
CA ILE A 18 1.29 0.02 -8.81
C ILE A 18 0.92 1.41 -8.32
N LEU A 19 -0.39 1.64 -8.21
CA LEU A 19 -0.98 2.76 -7.49
C LEU A 19 -1.74 2.16 -6.31
N ILE A 20 -1.36 2.54 -5.09
CA ILE A 20 -2.03 2.13 -3.88
C ILE A 20 -2.89 3.30 -3.41
N THR A 21 -4.17 3.02 -3.17
CA THR A 21 -5.18 3.99 -2.75
C THR A 21 -5.92 3.50 -1.51
N SER A 22 -6.58 4.40 -0.82
CA SER A 22 -7.54 4.08 0.25
C SER A 22 -8.93 4.65 -0.08
N HIS A 23 -9.86 4.51 0.85
CA HIS A 23 -11.15 5.21 0.85
C HIS A 23 -10.97 6.73 0.98
N ASP A 24 -12.05 7.49 0.78
CA ASP A 24 -12.04 8.96 0.60
C ASP A 24 -11.09 9.73 1.54
N VAL A 25 -11.43 9.86 2.81
CA VAL A 25 -10.58 10.53 3.81
C VAL A 25 -9.94 9.45 4.66
N VAL A 26 -8.63 9.27 4.50
CA VAL A 26 -7.95 8.14 5.11
C VAL A 26 -7.79 8.33 6.62
N ASP A 27 -8.29 7.35 7.38
CA ASP A 27 -8.06 7.22 8.80
C ASP A 27 -6.69 6.57 9.09
N LEU A 28 -6.38 6.31 10.36
CA LEU A 28 -5.06 5.80 10.74
C LEU A 28 -4.84 4.37 10.21
N ASP A 29 -5.88 3.54 10.18
CA ASP A 29 -5.82 2.16 9.66
C ASP A 29 -5.59 2.16 8.14
N GLY A 30 -6.36 2.95 7.40
CA GLY A 30 -6.17 3.13 5.97
C GLY A 30 -4.79 3.70 5.61
N PHE A 31 -4.26 4.61 6.43
CA PHE A 31 -2.96 5.21 6.18
C PHE A 31 -1.83 4.21 6.44
N SER A 32 -1.89 3.53 7.59
CA SER A 32 -0.88 2.54 7.97
C SER A 32 -0.89 1.31 7.08
N SER A 33 -2.06 0.82 6.66
CA SER A 33 -2.17 -0.33 5.74
C SER A 33 -1.59 -0.05 4.36
N VAL A 34 -1.80 1.15 3.81
CA VAL A 34 -1.25 1.55 2.52
C VAL A 34 0.28 1.66 2.57
N ILE A 35 0.83 2.26 3.63
CA ILE A 35 2.28 2.33 3.86
C ILE A 35 2.87 0.94 4.07
N ALA A 36 2.23 0.11 4.89
CA ALA A 36 2.71 -1.25 5.16
C ALA A 36 2.73 -2.10 3.89
N LEU A 37 1.71 -1.96 3.03
CA LEU A 37 1.66 -2.65 1.75
C LEU A 37 2.77 -2.18 0.81
N GLU A 38 3.01 -0.87 0.71
CA GLU A 38 4.11 -0.32 -0.09
C GLU A 38 5.46 -0.84 0.38
N PHE A 39 5.73 -0.73 1.68
CA PHE A 39 6.95 -1.26 2.31
C PHE A 39 7.14 -2.74 1.99
N PHE A 40 6.08 -3.53 2.14
CA PHE A 40 6.11 -4.97 1.88
C PHE A 40 6.40 -5.26 0.41
N LEU A 41 5.70 -4.61 -0.53
CA LEU A 41 5.92 -4.81 -1.96
C LEU A 41 7.35 -4.45 -2.38
N ASN A 42 7.93 -3.40 -1.79
CA ASN A 42 9.34 -3.03 -2.03
C ASN A 42 10.33 -4.12 -1.57
N GLN A 43 9.97 -5.00 -0.63
CA GLN A 43 10.81 -6.15 -0.26
C GLN A 43 10.76 -7.30 -1.28
N TYR A 44 9.66 -7.46 -2.02
CA TYR A 44 9.49 -8.55 -2.98
C TYR A 44 9.89 -8.17 -4.41
N PHE A 45 9.94 -6.88 -4.71
CA PHE A 45 10.24 -6.40 -6.05
C PHE A 45 11.29 -5.28 -6.00
N GLU A 46 12.53 -5.60 -6.41
CA GLU A 46 13.67 -4.65 -6.38
C GLU A 46 13.43 -3.34 -7.16
N ASN A 47 12.54 -3.35 -8.16
CA ASN A 47 12.31 -2.23 -9.07
C ASN A 47 10.84 -1.81 -9.17
N LEU A 48 9.99 -2.26 -8.24
CA LEU A 48 8.59 -1.88 -8.28
C LEU A 48 8.41 -0.49 -7.69
N LYS A 49 7.97 0.46 -8.52
CA LYS A 49 7.54 1.77 -8.05
C LYS A 49 6.06 1.71 -7.72
N ALA A 50 5.75 1.49 -6.44
CA ALA A 50 4.42 1.75 -5.91
C ALA A 50 4.29 3.25 -5.64
N ASN A 51 3.22 3.87 -6.13
CA ASN A 51 2.88 5.25 -5.80
C ASN A 51 1.70 5.23 -4.83
N LEU A 52 1.76 6.08 -3.82
CA LEU A 52 0.67 6.27 -2.87
C LEU A 52 -0.19 7.45 -3.33
N TYR A 53 -1.51 7.28 -3.30
CA TYR A 53 -2.45 8.35 -3.59
C TYR A 53 -3.58 8.33 -2.59
N PHE A 54 -3.80 9.47 -1.94
CA PHE A 54 -4.87 9.69 -0.99
C PHE A 54 -5.72 10.86 -1.48
N TYR A 55 -7.05 10.72 -1.46
CA TYR A 55 -7.94 11.85 -1.72
C TYR A 55 -7.82 12.90 -0.62
N GLY A 56 -7.77 12.46 0.64
CA GLY A 56 -7.39 13.29 1.78
C GLY A 56 -6.94 12.44 2.97
N ILE A 57 -6.24 13.07 3.92
CA ILE A 57 -5.85 12.45 5.20
C ILE A 57 -6.69 13.08 6.30
N SER A 58 -7.26 12.25 7.19
CA SER A 58 -8.09 12.75 8.28
C SER A 58 -7.27 13.63 9.24
N ASN A 59 -7.91 14.61 9.88
CA ASN A 59 -7.22 15.47 10.85
C ASN A 59 -6.62 14.67 12.00
N SER A 60 -7.30 13.62 12.47
CA SER A 60 -6.77 12.73 13.51
C SER A 60 -5.53 11.98 13.04
N THR A 61 -5.50 11.53 11.79
CA THR A 61 -4.32 10.87 11.21
C THR A 61 -3.18 11.86 11.04
N ASN A 62 -3.44 13.07 10.52
CA ASN A 62 -2.41 14.12 10.42
C ASN A 62 -1.83 14.47 11.79
N SER A 63 -2.68 14.71 12.80
CA SER A 63 -2.22 14.96 14.17
C SER A 63 -1.39 13.80 14.71
N PHE A 64 -1.72 12.54 14.39
CA PHE A 64 -0.91 11.40 14.81
C PHE A 64 0.46 11.37 14.13
N ILE A 65 0.55 11.71 12.83
CA ILE A 65 1.81 11.73 12.08
C ILE A 65 2.72 12.88 12.54
N ASP A 66 2.13 14.02 12.91
CA ASP A 66 2.87 15.23 13.29
C ASP A 66 3.42 15.20 14.73
N ASN A 67 3.02 14.23 15.56
CA ASN A 67 3.49 14.04 16.95
C ASN A 67 4.61 12.98 17.03
#